data_AF-A0A4Q7NXA9-F1
#
_entry.id   AF-A0A4Q7NXA9-F1
#
_cell.length_a   1.000
_cell.length_b   1.000
_cell.length_c   1.000
_cell.angle_alpha   90.00
_cell.angle_beta   90.00
_cell.angle_gamma   90.00
#
_symmetry.space_group_name_H-M   'P 1'
#
loop_
_entity.id
_entity.type
_entity.pdbx_description
1 polymer ?
#
loop_
_entity_poly.entity_id
_entity_poly.type
_entity_poly.pdbx_seq_one_letter_code
_entity_poly.pdbx_strand_id
1 'polypeptide(L)'
;MKIQLEINKKALTVAASSFILGSTLLLLYLTTGAEAILIGGLLYVLIALAVNAITLIHILVNTITNLQNYKENLRTLLLFLINIPIAIGYIHIIIKNPVL
;
A
#
# COMPACT_ATOMS: atom_id res chain seq x y z
N MET A 1 11.98 12.33 11.44
CA MET A 1 10.81 13.20 11.11
C MET A 1 9.74 12.97 12.17
N LYS A 2 9.19 14.02 12.80
CA LYS A 2 8.21 13.87 13.88
C LYS A 2 6.80 14.05 13.30
N ILE A 3 6.07 12.95 13.13
CA ILE A 3 4.62 12.96 12.83
C ILE A 3 3.91 13.27 14.14
N GLN A 4 3.14 14.35 14.20
CA GLN A 4 2.50 14.78 15.43
C GLN A 4 1.07 14.25 15.53
N LEU A 5 0.37 14.09 14.41
CA LEU A 5 -1.01 13.64 14.39
C LEU A 5 -1.11 12.12 14.53
N GLU A 6 -1.86 11.66 15.54
CA GLU A 6 -2.09 10.23 15.78
C GLU A 6 -2.73 9.52 14.58
N ILE A 7 -3.63 10.20 13.85
CA ILE A 7 -4.23 9.65 12.63
C ILE A 7 -3.19 9.40 11.54
N ASN A 8 -2.21 10.28 11.40
CA ASN A 8 -1.12 10.13 10.44
C ASN A 8 -0.14 9.05 10.86
N LYS A 9 0.12 8.87 12.17
CA LYS A 9 0.94 7.77 12.68
C LYS A 9 0.30 6.42 12.34
N LYS A 10 -0.99 6.26 12.63
CA LYS A 10 -1.73 5.03 12.31
C LYS A 10 -1.74 4.76 10.81
N ALA A 11 -2.03 5.78 10.01
CA ALA A 11 -2.03 5.69 8.56
C ALA A 11 -0.65 5.31 8.01
N LEU A 12 0.43 5.89 8.55
CA LEU A 12 1.79 5.54 8.18
C LEU A 12 2.10 4.08 8.49
N THR A 13 1.74 3.60 9.68
CA THR A 13 1.97 2.19 10.06
C THR A 13 1.24 1.24 9.11
N VAL A 14 -0.01 1.55 8.73
CA VAL A 14 -0.80 0.76 7.77
C VAL A 14 -0.16 0.76 6.39
N ALA A 15 0.23 1.93 5.87
CA ALA A 15 0.85 2.02 4.54
C ALA A 15 2.23 1.35 4.49
N ALA A 16 3.03 1.48 5.55
CA ALA A 16 4.37 0.91 5.64
C ALA A 16 4.31 -0.62 5.79
N SER A 17 3.43 -1.15 6.65
CA SER A 17 3.26 -2.60 6.80
C SER A 17 2.74 -3.23 5.52
N SER A 18 1.77 -2.58 4.85
CA SER A 18 1.27 -2.97 3.53
C SER A 18 2.37 -3.06 2.49
N PHE A 19 3.21 -2.02 2.43
CA PHE A 19 4.30 -1.93 1.47
C PHE A 19 5.35 -3.01 1.71
N ILE A 20 5.79 -3.20 2.96
CA ILE A 20 6.82 -4.17 3.33
C ILE A 20 6.34 -5.59 3.01
N LEU A 21 5.15 -5.96 3.46
CA LEU A 21 4.60 -7.30 3.25
C LEU A 21 4.32 -7.57 1.77
N GLY A 22 3.70 -6.62 1.07
CA GLY A 22 3.41 -6.74 -0.36
C GLY A 22 4.69 -6.89 -1.20
N SER A 23 5.71 -6.08 -0.89
CA SER A 23 7.02 -6.18 -1.55
C SER A 23 7.72 -7.50 -1.23
N THR A 24 7.66 -7.94 0.04
CA THR A 24 8.29 -9.21 0.46
C THR A 24 7.67 -10.39 -0.28
N LEU A 25 6.33 -10.46 -0.36
CA LEU A 25 5.64 -11.52 -1.10
C LEU A 25 5.98 -11.48 -2.60
N LEU A 26 6.07 -10.29 -3.19
CA LEU A 26 6.42 -10.13 -4.59
C LEU A 26 7.85 -10.62 -4.87
N LEU A 27 8.81 -10.19 -4.05
CA LEU A 27 10.20 -10.64 -4.14
C LEU A 27 10.34 -12.15 -3.91
N LEU A 28 9.57 -12.69 -2.97
CA LEU A 28 9.57 -14.12 -2.69
C LEU A 28 9.04 -14.92 -3.89
N TYR A 29 7.99 -14.45 -4.55
CA TYR A 29 7.56 -15.04 -5.82
C TYR A 29 8.63 -14.93 -6.91
N LEU A 30 9.23 -13.74 -7.10
CA LEU A 30 10.25 -13.53 -8.14
C LEU A 30 11.49 -14.41 -7.96
N THR A 31 11.79 -14.83 -6.73
CA THR A 31 12.95 -15.68 -6.41
C THR A 31 12.61 -17.18 -6.42
N THR A 32 11.41 -17.56 -6.02
CA THR A 32 11.01 -18.98 -5.89
C THR A 32 10.21 -19.50 -7.09
N GLY A 33 9.54 -18.62 -7.83
CA GLY A 33 8.57 -18.98 -8.87
C GLY A 33 7.31 -19.68 -8.35
N ALA A 34 7.11 -19.77 -7.03
CA ALA A 34 6.04 -20.58 -6.45
C ALA A 34 4.66 -19.93 -6.67
N GLU A 35 3.78 -20.62 -7.41
CA GLU A 35 2.44 -20.14 -7.77
C GLU A 35 1.57 -19.81 -6.55
N ALA A 36 1.66 -20.63 -5.50
CA ALA A 36 0.94 -20.40 -4.25
C ALA A 36 1.29 -19.03 -3.61
N ILE A 37 2.54 -18.58 -3.77
CA ILE A 37 3.01 -17.28 -3.26
C ILE A 37 2.46 -16.16 -4.12
N LEU A 38 2.36 -16.35 -5.45
CA LEU A 38 1.72 -15.38 -6.33
C LEU A 38 0.24 -15.18 -5.99
N ILE A 39 -0.51 -16.27 -5.83
CA ILE A 39 -1.94 -16.23 -5.50
C ILE A 39 -2.16 -15.60 -4.12
N GLY A 40 -1.41 -16.05 -3.11
CA GLY A 40 -1.48 -15.49 -1.76
C GLY A 40 -1.08 -14.00 -1.73
N GLY A 41 -0.03 -13.65 -2.48
CA GLY A 41 0.43 -12.28 -2.65
C GLY A 41 -0.59 -11.37 -3.33
N LEU A 42 -1.28 -11.86 -4.36
CA LEU A 42 -2.35 -11.14 -5.04
C LEU A 42 -3.52 -10.86 -4.10
N LEU A 43 -4.01 -11.88 -3.40
CA LEU A 43 -5.11 -11.73 -2.42
C LEU A 43 -4.73 -10.72 -1.34
N TYR A 44 -3.51 -10.82 -0.83
CA TYR A 44 -2.97 -9.86 0.14
C TYR A 44 -2.98 -8.44 -0.41
N VAL A 45 -2.46 -8.23 -1.63
CA VAL A 45 -2.36 -6.91 -2.25
C VAL A 45 -3.74 -6.31 -2.51
N LEU A 46 -4.75 -7.10 -2.88
CA LEU A 46 -6.12 -6.62 -3.03
C LEU A 46 -6.71 -6.12 -1.70
N ILE A 47 -6.51 -6.87 -0.61
CA ILE A 47 -6.93 -6.46 0.73
C ILE A 47 -6.18 -5.20 1.16
N ALA A 48 -4.86 -5.18 0.99
CA ALA A 48 -4.03 -4.04 1.32
C ALA A 48 -4.44 -2.79 0.51
N LEU A 49 -4.78 -2.94 -0.77
CA LEU A 49 -5.28 -1.84 -1.60
C LEU A 49 -6.59 -1.27 -1.05
N ALA A 50 -7.53 -2.12 -0.65
CA ALA A 50 -8.81 -1.68 -0.06
C ALA A 50 -8.59 -0.95 1.28
N VAL A 51 -7.79 -1.52 2.19
CA VAL A 51 -7.45 -0.90 3.49
C VAL A 51 -6.72 0.43 3.28
N ASN A 52 -5.81 0.48 2.32
CA ASN A 52 -5.06 1.70 2.00
C ASN A 52 -5.98 2.78 1.42
N ALA A 53 -6.91 2.42 0.53
CA ALA A 53 -7.88 3.34 -0.04
C ALA A 53 -8.82 3.94 1.04
N ILE A 54 -9.34 3.12 1.95
CA ILE A 54 -10.18 3.60 3.06
C ILE A 54 -9.40 4.56 3.96
N THR A 55 -8.16 4.22 4.29
CA THR A 55 -7.30 5.08 5.12
C THR A 55 -6.93 6.38 4.40
N LEU A 56 -6.74 6.33 3.08
CA LEU A 56 -6.49 7.50 2.24
C LEU A 56 -7.65 8.48 2.29
N ILE A 57 -8.89 7.99 2.19
CA ILE A 57 -10.10 8.81 2.27
C ILE A 57 -10.16 9.52 3.63
N HIS A 58 -9.89 8.82 4.73
CA HIS A 58 -9.84 9.43 6.06
C HIS A 58 -8.79 10.56 6.15
N ILE A 59 -7.58 10.35 5.62
CA ILE A 59 -6.53 11.37 5.58
C ILE A 59 -6.94 12.56 4.72
N LEU A 60 -7.59 12.33 3.58
CA LEU A 60 -8.08 13.39 2.69
C LEU A 60 -9.13 14.26 3.38
N VAL A 61 -10.13 13.64 4.03
CA VAL A 61 -11.14 14.36 4.80
C VAL A 61 -10.47 15.19 5.90
N ASN A 62 -9.54 14.59 6.66
CA ASN A 62 -8.78 15.31 7.69
C ASN A 62 -7.94 16.47 7.14
N THR A 63 -7.45 16.37 5.91
CA THR A 63 -6.66 17.42 5.25
C THR A 63 -7.52 18.61 4.85
N ILE A 64 -8.72 18.34 4.34
CA ILE A 64 -9.66 19.38 3.92
C ILE A 64 -10.22 20.12 5.14
N THR A 65 -10.50 19.41 6.24
CA THR A 65 -11.04 20.02 7.47
C THR A 65 -9.97 20.71 8.31
N ASN A 66 -8.73 20.21 8.33
CA ASN A 66 -7.63 20.73 9.14
C ASN A 66 -6.46 21.24 8.27
N LEU A 67 -6.70 22.29 7.49
CA LEU A 67 -5.72 22.89 6.57
C LEU A 67 -4.40 23.30 7.23
N GLN A 68 -4.39 23.60 8.53
CA GLN A 68 -3.17 23.92 9.28
C GLN A 68 -2.13 22.78 9.25
N ASN A 69 -2.56 21.52 9.09
CA ASN A 69 -1.71 20.34 9.12
C ASN A 69 -1.46 19.73 7.72
N TYR A 70 -1.76 20.47 6.65
CA TYR A 70 -1.73 19.94 5.28
C TYR A 70 -0.38 19.33 4.87
N LYS A 71 0.75 19.90 5.34
CA LYS A 71 2.10 19.39 5.02
C LYS A 71 2.33 17.98 5.58
N GLU A 72 1.86 17.72 6.79
CA GLU A 72 1.99 16.39 7.41
C GLU A 72 1.10 15.38 6.69
N ASN A 73 -0.13 15.77 6.35
CA ASN A 73 -1.05 14.90 5.64
C ASN A 73 -0.60 14.59 4.22
N LEU A 74 -0.03 15.57 3.50
CA LEU A 74 0.51 15.37 2.14
C LEU A 74 1.66 14.36 2.14
N ARG A 75 2.52 14.37 3.16
CA ARG A 75 3.59 13.36 3.31
C ARG A 75 3.01 11.97 3.53
N THR A 76 1.99 11.86 4.37
CA THR A 76 1.29 10.59 4.58
C THR A 76 0.70 10.09 3.26
N LEU A 77 0.00 10.96 2.51
CA LEU A 77 -0.55 10.67 1.17
C LEU A 77 0.49 10.09 0.21
N LEU A 78 1.69 10.68 0.13
CA LEU A 78 2.76 10.18 -0.74
C LEU A 78 3.16 8.72 -0.43
N LEU A 79 3.14 8.34 0.85
CA LEU A 79 3.48 6.97 1.25
C LEU A 79 2.39 5.97 0.85
N PHE A 80 1.14 6.38 0.77
CA PHE A 80 0.07 5.50 0.25
C PHE A 80 0.25 5.23 -1.24
N LEU A 81 0.69 6.22 -2.01
CA LEU A 81 0.93 6.06 -3.46
C LEU A 81 2.01 5.03 -3.78
N ILE A 82 2.98 4.81 -2.88
CA ILE A 82 4.05 3.82 -3.09
C ILE A 82 3.54 2.37 -3.07
N ASN A 83 2.33 2.12 -2.56
CA ASN A 83 1.68 0.81 -2.61
C ASN A 83 1.07 0.51 -4.00
N ILE A 84 0.79 1.53 -4.82
CA ILE A 84 0.22 1.36 -6.17
C ILE A 84 1.18 0.62 -7.12
N PRO A 85 2.48 0.96 -7.21
CA PRO A 85 3.45 0.21 -8.02
C PRO A 85 3.52 -1.28 -7.69
N ILE A 86 3.35 -1.68 -6.43
CA ILE A 86 3.33 -3.09 -6.03
C ILE A 86 2.13 -3.80 -6.65
N ALA A 87 0.95 -3.20 -6.56
CA ALA A 87 -0.26 -3.75 -7.17
C ALA A 87 -0.13 -3.88 -8.69
N ILE A 88 0.46 -2.86 -9.34
CA ILE A 88 0.77 -2.93 -10.78
C ILE A 88 1.74 -4.07 -11.08
N GLY A 89 2.76 -4.31 -10.23
CA GLY A 89 3.70 -5.40 -10.38
C GLY A 89 3.02 -6.77 -10.42
N TYR A 90 2.12 -7.05 -9.46
CA TYR A 90 1.33 -8.29 -9.45
C TYR A 90 0.44 -8.43 -10.69
N ILE A 91 -0.30 -7.38 -11.04
CA ILE A 91 -1.19 -7.39 -12.21
C ILE A 91 -0.38 -7.63 -13.49
N HIS A 92 0.80 -7.00 -13.63
CA HIS A 92 1.66 -7.18 -14.79
C HIS A 92 2.16 -8.61 -14.93
N ILE A 93 2.56 -9.25 -13.83
CA ILE A 93 3.01 -10.64 -13.81
C ILE A 93 1.88 -11.57 -14.27
N ILE A 94 0.66 -11.37 -13.77
CA ILE A 94 -0.50 -12.19 -14.12
C ILE A 94 -0.87 -12.01 -15.60
N ILE A 95 -0.92 -10.77 -16.10
CA ILE A 95 -1.22 -10.50 -17.51
C ILE A 95 -0.18 -11.14 -18.44
N LYS A 96 1.10 -11.13 -18.05
CA LYS A 96 2.18 -11.75 -18.83
C LYS A 96 2.22 -13.27 -18.74
N ASN A 97 1.71 -13.85 -17.66
CA ASN A 97 1.66 -15.29 -17.44
C ASN A 97 0.22 -15.74 -17.23
N PRO A 98 -0.65 -15.64 -18.25
CA PRO A 98 -2.08 -15.92 -18.13
C PRO A 98 -2.40 -17.43 -17.99
N VAL A 99 -1.38 -18.29 -18.08
CA VAL A 99 -1.48 -19.77 -18.00
C VAL A 99 -0.89 -20.30 -16.68
N LEU A 100 -0.61 -19.39 -15.73
CA LEU A 100 -0.64 -19.72 -14.31
C LEU A 100 -2.10 -19.79 -13.83
#